data_AF-A0A7C5X5K6-F1
#
_entry.id   AF-A0A7C5X5K6-F1
#
_cell.length_a   1.000
_cell.length_b   1.000
_cell.length_c   1.000
_cell.angle_alpha   90.00
_cell.angle_beta   90.00
_cell.angle_gamma   90.00
#
_symmetry.space_group_name_H-M   'P 1'
#
loop_
_entity.id
_entity.type
_entity.pdbx_description
1 polymer ?
#
loop_
_entity_poly.entity_id
_entity_poly.type
_entity_poly.pdbx_seq_one_letter_code
_entity_poly.pdbx_strand_id
1 'polypeptide(L)'
;MLSVLDDKVRRVLWGLAAEFAYLAVVGTSILPPRSLLRLRLARVVTPEMVSYLAARIGGDVPDVLANSILGMRLGGVPRCELLSGVLPELHKLCLVLKSRGREPLYKVMSDVVVPLAISASAAGFEEGDVLLTSYRAVATRRDRDVAAVMKYFRRWYVAARF
;
A
#
# COMPACT_ATOMS: atom_id res chain seq x y z
N MET A 1 -17.38 -8.66 -4.98
CA MET A 1 -16.05 -9.14 -4.54
C MET A 1 -14.95 -8.16 -4.94
N LEU A 2 -14.87 -7.74 -6.22
CA LEU A 2 -13.92 -6.73 -6.68
C LEU A 2 -14.12 -5.37 -6.00
N SER A 3 -15.37 -4.91 -5.82
CA SER A 3 -15.69 -3.68 -5.09
C SER A 3 -15.19 -3.68 -3.64
N VAL A 4 -15.34 -4.81 -2.95
CA VAL A 4 -14.87 -4.97 -1.56
C VAL A 4 -13.34 -4.91 -1.47
N LEU A 5 -12.63 -5.48 -2.44
CA LEU A 5 -11.17 -5.41 -2.51
C LEU A 5 -10.69 -4.01 -2.89
N ASP A 6 -11.37 -3.33 -3.81
CA ASP A 6 -11.15 -1.91 -4.12
C ASP A 6 -11.26 -1.05 -2.85
N ASP A 7 -12.35 -1.17 -2.12
CA ASP A 7 -12.57 -0.40 -0.88
C ASP A 7 -11.52 -0.73 0.18
N LYS A 8 -11.09 -1.99 0.24
CA LYS A 8 -10.05 -2.45 1.17
C LYS A 8 -8.69 -1.85 0.81
N VAL A 9 -8.33 -1.86 -0.47
CA VAL A 9 -7.09 -1.24 -0.98
C VAL A 9 -7.09 0.24 -0.62
N ARG A 10 -8.15 0.97 -0.99
CA ARG A 10 -8.29 2.40 -0.69
C ARG A 10 -8.17 2.69 0.80
N ARG A 11 -8.88 1.92 1.65
CA ARG A 11 -8.82 2.07 3.11
C ARG A 11 -7.42 1.87 3.69
N VAL A 12 -6.69 0.85 3.22
CA VAL A 12 -5.32 0.59 3.68
C VAL A 12 -4.37 1.71 3.25
N LEU A 13 -4.44 2.12 1.98
CA LEU A 13 -3.59 3.20 1.45
C LEU A 13 -3.88 4.52 2.18
N TRP A 14 -5.16 4.88 2.37
CA TRP A 14 -5.56 6.07 3.13
C TRP A 14 -5.12 6.00 4.58
N GLY A 15 -5.35 4.87 5.26
CA GLY A 15 -4.97 4.71 6.66
C GLY A 15 -3.48 4.89 6.87
N LEU A 16 -2.66 4.27 6.01
CA LEU A 16 -1.20 4.43 6.06
C LEU A 16 -0.79 5.87 5.72
N ALA A 17 -1.39 6.48 4.69
CA ALA A 17 -1.09 7.85 4.29
C ALA A 17 -1.41 8.85 5.41
N ALA A 18 -2.53 8.64 6.14
CA ALA A 18 -2.94 9.47 7.26
C ALA A 18 -2.00 9.31 8.46
N GLU A 19 -1.58 8.08 8.78
CA GLU A 19 -0.61 7.85 9.85
C GLU A 19 0.75 8.51 9.54
N PHE A 20 1.24 8.39 8.30
CA PHE A 20 2.47 9.09 7.90
C PHE A 20 2.28 10.61 7.92
N ALA A 21 1.17 11.14 7.42
CA ALA A 21 0.88 12.57 7.49
C ALA A 21 0.88 13.09 8.94
N TYR A 22 0.26 12.34 9.86
CA TYR A 22 0.26 12.66 11.29
C TYR A 22 1.70 12.69 11.85
N LEU A 23 2.50 11.66 11.60
CA LEU A 23 3.88 11.59 12.07
C LEU A 23 4.73 12.75 11.53
N ALA A 24 4.52 13.13 10.26
CA ALA A 24 5.23 14.23 9.62
C ALA A 24 4.85 15.59 10.23
N VAL A 25 3.55 15.85 10.41
CA VAL A 25 3.03 17.13 10.92
C VAL A 25 3.37 17.32 12.40
N VAL A 26 3.26 16.26 13.21
CA VAL A 26 3.57 16.33 14.65
C VAL A 26 5.08 16.24 14.91
N GLY A 27 5.86 15.77 13.94
CA GLY A 27 7.31 15.62 14.06
C GLY A 27 7.75 14.49 14.98
N THR A 28 6.87 13.51 15.24
CA THR A 28 7.11 12.41 16.19
C THR A 28 7.37 11.08 15.48
N SER A 29 8.11 10.18 16.14
CA SER A 29 8.26 8.77 15.74
C SER A 29 7.39 7.83 16.57
N ILE A 30 6.61 8.38 17.52
CA ILE A 30 5.75 7.60 18.41
C ILE A 30 4.53 7.12 17.64
N LEU A 31 4.44 5.80 17.47
CA LEU A 31 3.30 5.16 16.79
C LEU A 31 2.06 5.14 17.69
N PRO A 32 0.87 5.53 17.20
CA PRO A 32 -0.39 5.41 17.95
C PRO A 32 -0.71 3.97 18.39
N PRO A 33 -1.42 3.73 19.51
CA PRO A 33 -1.74 2.38 19.99
C PRO A 33 -2.49 1.49 18.98
N ARG A 34 -3.38 2.07 18.17
CA ARG A 34 -4.18 1.37 17.14
C ARG A 34 -3.64 1.56 15.71
N SER A 35 -2.37 1.90 15.59
CA SER A 35 -1.71 2.16 14.30
C SER A 35 -1.63 0.90 13.42
N LEU A 36 -1.91 1.06 12.13
CA LEU A 36 -1.66 0.05 11.09
C LEU A 36 -0.19 -0.33 11.04
N LEU A 37 0.72 0.61 11.31
CA LEU A 37 2.17 0.36 11.35
C LEU A 37 2.54 -0.68 12.43
N ARG A 38 1.75 -0.82 13.49
CA ARG A 38 1.97 -1.82 14.56
C ARG A 38 1.46 -3.22 14.21
N LEU A 39 0.57 -3.33 13.23
CA LEU A 39 -0.01 -4.61 12.82
C LEU A 39 0.99 -5.40 11.96
N ARG A 40 0.82 -6.73 11.96
CA ARG A 40 1.59 -7.62 11.08
C ARG A 40 1.36 -7.22 9.62
N LEU A 41 2.42 -7.24 8.81
CA LEU A 41 2.37 -6.89 7.40
C LEU A 41 1.22 -7.61 6.67
N ALA A 42 1.10 -8.93 6.84
CA ALA A 42 0.06 -9.73 6.18
C ALA A 42 -1.38 -9.41 6.62
N ARG A 43 -1.57 -8.68 7.73
CA ARG A 43 -2.88 -8.17 8.15
C ARG A 43 -3.23 -6.84 7.49
N VAL A 44 -2.23 -6.03 7.17
CA VAL A 44 -2.41 -4.71 6.54
C VAL A 44 -2.43 -4.86 5.03
N VAL A 45 -1.36 -5.40 4.46
CA VAL A 45 -1.25 -5.75 3.04
C VAL A 45 -1.55 -7.23 2.92
N THR A 46 -2.81 -7.56 2.64
CA THR A 46 -3.22 -8.97 2.63
C THR A 46 -2.81 -9.67 1.34
N PRO A 47 -2.65 -11.01 1.34
CA PRO A 47 -2.33 -11.77 0.14
C PRO A 47 -3.29 -11.52 -1.04
N GLU A 48 -4.58 -11.37 -0.73
CA GLU A 48 -5.62 -11.07 -1.72
C GLU A 48 -5.45 -9.68 -2.30
N MET A 49 -4.95 -8.71 -1.52
CA MET A 49 -4.66 -7.37 -1.99
C MET A 49 -3.52 -7.37 -3.01
N VAL A 50 -2.45 -8.14 -2.75
CA VAL A 50 -1.33 -8.28 -3.70
C VAL A 50 -1.79 -9.01 -4.97
N SER A 51 -2.55 -10.10 -4.81
CA SER A 51 -3.19 -10.79 -5.95
C SER A 51 -4.08 -9.84 -6.76
N TYR A 52 -4.85 -8.99 -6.09
CA TYR A 52 -5.74 -8.05 -6.75
C TYR A 52 -4.99 -6.97 -7.54
N LEU A 53 -3.95 -6.36 -6.94
CA LEU A 53 -3.08 -5.42 -7.64
C LEU A 53 -2.39 -6.06 -8.84
N ALA A 54 -1.91 -7.30 -8.70
CA ALA A 54 -1.32 -8.06 -9.79
C ALA A 54 -2.31 -8.31 -10.94
N ALA A 55 -3.57 -8.65 -10.64
CA ALA A 55 -4.60 -8.80 -11.66
C ALA A 55 -4.95 -7.48 -12.37
N ARG A 56 -4.95 -6.34 -11.67
CA ARG A 56 -5.23 -5.03 -12.27
C ARG A 56 -4.10 -4.54 -13.18
N ILE A 57 -2.84 -4.72 -12.76
CA ILE A 57 -1.67 -4.25 -13.51
C ILE A 57 -1.34 -5.22 -14.65
N GLY A 58 -1.33 -6.52 -14.38
CA GLY A 58 -0.99 -7.56 -15.33
C GLY A 58 -2.15 -8.00 -16.22
N GLY A 59 -3.19 -7.18 -16.39
CA GLY A 59 -4.40 -7.53 -17.15
C GLY A 59 -4.12 -8.00 -18.60
N ASP A 60 -3.01 -7.54 -19.18
CA ASP A 60 -2.56 -7.91 -20.52
C ASP A 60 -1.66 -9.17 -20.55
N VAL A 61 -1.26 -9.70 -19.40
CA VAL A 61 -0.42 -10.90 -19.25
C VAL A 61 -1.27 -12.06 -18.72
N PRO A 62 -1.74 -12.98 -19.58
CA PRO A 62 -2.73 -13.99 -19.22
C PRO A 62 -2.33 -14.86 -18.02
N ASP A 63 -1.06 -15.25 -17.95
CA ASP A 63 -0.53 -16.10 -16.86
C ASP A 63 -0.57 -15.39 -15.51
N VAL A 64 -0.25 -14.09 -15.49
CA VAL A 64 -0.27 -13.27 -14.28
C VAL A 64 -1.71 -13.07 -13.83
N LEU A 65 -2.61 -12.78 -14.76
CA LEU A 65 -4.04 -12.62 -14.48
C LEU A 65 -4.62 -13.92 -13.89
N ALA A 66 -4.39 -15.07 -14.52
CA ALA A 66 -4.89 -16.36 -14.06
C ALA A 66 -4.36 -16.73 -12.67
N ASN A 67 -3.05 -16.61 -12.45
CA ASN A 67 -2.41 -16.86 -11.15
C ASN A 67 -2.92 -15.91 -10.05
N SER A 68 -3.16 -14.65 -10.40
CA SER A 68 -3.70 -13.65 -9.47
C SER A 68 -5.17 -13.93 -9.10
N ILE A 69 -5.99 -14.36 -10.06
CA ILE A 69 -7.38 -14.78 -9.80
C ILE A 69 -7.41 -16.00 -8.88
N LEU A 70 -6.54 -16.97 -9.10
CA LEU A 70 -6.40 -18.13 -8.21
C LEU A 70 -5.92 -17.70 -6.81
N GLY A 71 -4.94 -16.80 -6.73
CA GLY A 71 -4.46 -16.23 -5.47
C GLY A 71 -5.56 -15.56 -4.67
N MET A 72 -6.39 -14.73 -5.30
CA MET A 72 -7.55 -14.12 -4.64
C MET A 72 -8.55 -15.16 -4.11
N ARG A 73 -8.86 -16.21 -4.90
CA ARG A 73 -9.81 -17.27 -4.50
C ARG A 73 -9.29 -18.12 -3.35
N LEU A 74 -7.98 -18.35 -3.29
CA LEU A 74 -7.33 -19.20 -2.29
C LEU A 74 -6.84 -18.42 -1.07
N GLY A 75 -7.06 -17.10 -0.99
CA GLY A 75 -6.51 -16.27 0.09
C GLY A 75 -4.98 -16.19 0.08
N GLY A 76 -4.38 -16.42 -1.09
CA GLY A 76 -2.94 -16.60 -1.29
C GLY A 76 -2.28 -15.41 -1.98
N VAL A 77 -0.94 -15.39 -1.90
CA VAL A 77 -0.09 -14.47 -2.65
C VAL A 77 0.16 -15.08 -4.04
N PRO A 78 0.11 -14.31 -5.14
CA PRO A 78 0.43 -14.86 -6.46
C PRO A 78 1.89 -15.33 -6.48
N ARG A 79 2.23 -16.30 -7.35
CA ARG A 79 3.65 -16.65 -7.60
C ARG A 79 4.46 -15.40 -7.97
N CYS A 80 5.37 -15.00 -7.08
CA CYS A 80 6.10 -13.73 -7.20
C CYS A 80 6.99 -13.68 -8.45
N GLU A 81 7.49 -14.83 -8.90
CA GLU A 81 8.38 -14.95 -10.06
C GLU A 81 7.70 -14.42 -11.33
N LEU A 82 6.38 -14.62 -11.48
CA LEU A 82 5.59 -14.14 -12.61
C LEU A 82 5.42 -12.61 -12.62
N LEU A 83 5.66 -11.93 -11.50
CA LEU A 83 5.51 -10.47 -11.39
C LEU A 83 6.78 -9.72 -11.80
N SER A 84 7.91 -10.43 -11.94
CA SER A 84 9.21 -9.83 -12.25
C SER A 84 9.20 -9.02 -13.56
N GLY A 85 8.47 -9.49 -14.57
CA GLY A 85 8.31 -8.82 -15.86
C GLY A 85 7.13 -7.86 -15.96
N VAL A 86 6.34 -7.69 -14.90
CA VAL A 86 5.13 -6.83 -14.90
C VAL A 86 5.42 -5.49 -14.25
N LEU A 87 5.81 -5.52 -12.97
CA LEU A 87 6.16 -4.32 -12.21
C LEU A 87 7.17 -4.72 -11.11
N PRO A 88 8.42 -4.20 -11.15
CA PRO A 88 9.45 -4.53 -10.16
C PRO A 88 9.03 -4.26 -8.72
N GLU A 89 8.25 -3.20 -8.50
CA GLU A 89 7.71 -2.83 -7.20
C GLU A 89 6.73 -3.88 -6.68
N LEU A 90 5.82 -4.35 -7.53
CA LEU A 90 4.86 -5.38 -7.14
C LEU A 90 5.57 -6.72 -6.84
N HIS A 91 6.62 -7.04 -7.62
CA HIS A 91 7.48 -8.20 -7.36
C HIS A 91 8.17 -8.09 -5.98
N LYS A 92 8.78 -6.94 -5.68
CA LYS A 92 9.40 -6.68 -4.37
C LYS A 92 8.39 -6.80 -3.24
N LEU A 93 7.21 -6.20 -3.39
CA LEU A 93 6.12 -6.28 -2.40
C LEU A 93 5.72 -7.74 -2.13
N CYS A 94 5.59 -8.55 -3.19
CA CYS A 94 5.28 -9.97 -3.09
C CYS A 94 6.33 -10.74 -2.29
N LEU A 95 7.62 -10.52 -2.59
CA LEU A 95 8.73 -11.17 -1.88
C LEU A 95 8.78 -10.78 -0.40
N VAL A 96 8.58 -9.50 -0.08
CA VAL A 96 8.57 -9.00 1.30
C VAL A 96 7.38 -9.57 2.06
N LEU A 97 6.20 -9.66 1.44
CA LEU A 97 5.03 -10.28 2.07
C LEU A 97 5.27 -11.77 2.36
N LYS A 98 5.88 -12.50 1.42
CA LYS A 98 6.19 -13.94 1.59
C LYS A 98 7.22 -14.20 2.70
N SER A 99 8.26 -13.38 2.77
CA SER A 99 9.38 -13.59 3.71
C SER A 99 9.16 -12.96 5.09
N ARG A 100 8.49 -11.80 5.15
CA ARG A 100 8.34 -10.97 6.36
C ARG A 100 6.89 -10.66 6.72
N GLY A 101 5.91 -11.40 6.18
CA GLY A 101 4.49 -11.17 6.44
C GLY A 101 4.07 -11.22 7.93
N ARG A 102 4.86 -11.87 8.79
CA ARG A 102 4.62 -11.95 10.24
C ARG A 102 5.21 -10.78 11.03
N GLU A 103 6.13 -10.03 10.44
CA GLU A 103 6.72 -8.85 11.08
C GLU A 103 5.70 -7.70 11.13
N PRO A 104 5.76 -6.84 12.16
CA PRO A 104 4.99 -5.61 12.19
C PRO A 104 5.46 -4.65 11.09
N LEU A 105 4.54 -3.91 10.48
CA LEU A 105 4.81 -3.10 9.30
C LEU A 105 5.88 -2.02 9.55
N TYR A 106 5.95 -1.46 10.76
CA TYR A 106 6.97 -0.45 11.11
C TYR A 106 8.41 -0.96 10.98
N LYS A 107 8.67 -2.27 11.12
CA LYS A 107 10.03 -2.84 10.97
C LYS A 107 10.45 -3.00 9.51
N VAL A 108 9.49 -3.05 8.60
CA VAL A 108 9.70 -3.33 7.17
C VAL A 108 9.16 -2.21 6.29
N MET A 109 8.94 -1.02 6.87
CA MET A 109 8.23 0.07 6.19
C MET A 109 8.92 0.51 4.90
N SER A 110 10.26 0.58 4.88
CA SER A 110 11.06 0.95 3.70
C SER A 110 10.85 -0.02 2.54
N ASP A 111 10.69 -1.30 2.88
CA ASP A 111 10.61 -2.41 1.93
C ASP A 111 9.17 -2.63 1.43
N VAL A 112 8.17 -2.02 2.09
CA VAL A 112 6.74 -2.23 1.81
C VAL A 112 6.07 -0.98 1.27
N VAL A 113 6.26 0.18 1.89
CA VAL A 113 5.44 1.36 1.64
C VAL A 113 5.66 1.91 0.23
N VAL A 114 6.92 2.05 -0.18
CA VAL A 114 7.25 2.53 -1.54
C VAL A 114 6.76 1.55 -2.61
N PRO A 115 7.07 0.23 -2.52
CA PRO A 115 6.52 -0.74 -3.47
C PRO A 115 5.00 -0.79 -3.53
N LEU A 116 4.33 -0.70 -2.38
CA LEU A 116 2.88 -0.67 -2.27
C LEU A 116 2.27 0.56 -2.95
N ALA A 117 2.81 1.74 -2.64
CA ALA A 117 2.33 3.01 -3.19
C ALA A 117 2.44 3.05 -4.71
N ILE A 118 3.60 2.67 -5.26
CA ILE A 118 3.83 2.66 -6.71
C ILE A 118 2.94 1.63 -7.40
N SER A 119 2.83 0.42 -6.83
CA SER A 119 1.95 -0.62 -7.39
C SER A 119 0.49 -0.19 -7.37
N ALA A 120 0.05 0.48 -6.30
CA ALA A 120 -1.31 1.01 -6.21
C ALA A 120 -1.59 2.09 -7.26
N SER A 121 -0.70 3.08 -7.42
CA SER A 121 -0.84 4.09 -8.48
C SER A 121 -0.85 3.48 -9.87
N ALA A 122 0.02 2.50 -10.14
CA ALA A 122 0.04 1.76 -11.40
C ALA A 122 -1.27 0.98 -11.65
N ALA A 123 -1.93 0.53 -10.59
CA ALA A 123 -3.24 -0.12 -10.66
C ALA A 123 -4.43 0.87 -10.74
N GLY A 124 -4.17 2.19 -10.80
CA GLY A 124 -5.18 3.24 -10.94
C GLY A 124 -5.71 3.82 -9.62
N PHE A 125 -5.03 3.58 -8.49
CA PHE A 125 -5.41 4.16 -7.19
C PHE A 125 -4.63 5.44 -6.92
N GLU A 126 -5.32 6.59 -6.94
CA GLU A 126 -4.74 7.89 -6.59
C GLU A 126 -4.18 7.91 -5.15
N GLU A 127 -4.73 7.08 -4.26
CA GLU A 127 -4.24 6.94 -2.88
C GLU A 127 -2.79 6.44 -2.81
N GLY A 128 -2.28 5.79 -3.85
CA GLY A 128 -0.87 5.41 -3.97
C GLY A 128 0.04 6.64 -3.95
N ASP A 129 -0.31 7.69 -4.71
CA ASP A 129 0.48 8.92 -4.77
C ASP A 129 0.42 9.70 -3.45
N VAL A 130 -0.74 9.69 -2.80
CA VAL A 130 -0.92 10.30 -1.47
C VAL A 130 -0.05 9.58 -0.45
N LEU A 131 -0.07 8.24 -0.44
CA LEU A 131 0.76 7.43 0.45
C LEU A 131 2.25 7.70 0.23
N LEU A 132 2.70 7.74 -1.02
CA LEU A 132 4.10 8.01 -1.35
C LEU A 132 4.54 9.38 -0.87
N THR A 133 3.69 10.40 -1.06
CA THR A 133 3.96 11.78 -0.63
C THR A 133 4.00 11.87 0.90
N SER A 134 3.05 11.26 1.60
CA SER A 134 3.02 11.20 3.07
C SER A 134 4.24 10.49 3.65
N TYR A 135 4.65 9.37 3.06
CA TYR A 135 5.85 8.64 3.48
C TYR A 135 7.12 9.48 3.30
N ARG A 136 7.26 10.16 2.16
CA ARG A 136 8.39 11.08 1.91
C ARG A 136 8.44 12.20 2.94
N ALA A 137 7.30 12.80 3.28
CA ALA A 137 7.24 13.86 4.29
C ALA A 137 7.75 13.40 5.67
N VAL A 138 7.48 12.15 6.07
CA VAL A 138 8.03 11.57 7.31
C VAL A 138 9.53 11.30 7.20
N ALA A 139 9.97 10.74 6.07
CA ALA A 139 11.35 10.31 5.88
C ALA A 139 12.32 11.48 5.70
N THR A 140 11.91 12.55 5.01
CA THR A 140 12.77 13.71 4.68
C THR A 140 12.55 14.89 5.61
N ARG A 141 11.37 15.00 6.25
CA ARG A 141 10.91 16.14 7.07
C ARG A 141 11.09 17.50 6.39
N ARG A 142 11.03 17.57 5.05
CA ARG A 142 11.13 18.83 4.32
C ARG A 142 9.79 19.56 4.36
N ASP A 143 9.81 20.85 4.66
CA ASP A 143 8.61 21.70 4.74
C ASP A 143 7.74 21.64 3.47
N ARG A 144 8.38 21.51 2.30
CA ARG A 144 7.70 21.37 1.01
C ARG A 144 6.86 20.09 0.91
N ASP A 145 7.38 18.98 1.43
CA ASP A 145 6.69 17.68 1.39
C ASP A 145 5.53 17.68 2.39
N VAL A 146 5.73 18.27 3.58
CA VAL A 146 4.67 18.46 4.58
C VAL A 146 3.53 19.35 4.03
N ALA A 147 3.86 20.44 3.34
CA ALA A 147 2.88 21.31 2.70
C ALA A 147 2.09 20.60 1.58
N ALA A 148 2.77 19.76 0.78
CA ALA A 148 2.13 18.96 -0.25
C ALA A 148 1.14 17.94 0.35
N VAL A 149 1.54 17.23 1.40
CA VAL A 149 0.66 16.32 2.16
C VAL A 149 -0.57 17.05 2.68
N MET A 150 -0.38 18.20 3.33
CA MET A 150 -1.50 18.99 3.87
C MET A 150 -2.50 19.43 2.79
N LYS A 151 -2.06 19.66 1.55
CA LYS A 151 -2.95 19.98 0.43
C LYS A 151 -3.85 18.79 0.05
N TYR A 152 -3.34 17.56 0.10
CA TYR A 152 -4.16 16.37 -0.11
C TYR A 152 -5.21 16.23 1.01
N PHE A 153 -4.82 16.31 2.28
CA PHE A 153 -5.79 16.15 3.36
C PHE A 153 -6.82 17.30 3.45
N ARG A 154 -6.47 18.54 3.07
CA ARG A 154 -7.45 19.64 2.95
C ARG A 154 -8.49 19.43 1.86
N ARG A 155 -8.08 18.90 0.70
CA ARG A 155 -9.00 18.62 -0.42
C ARG A 155 -9.91 17.43 -0.14
N TRP A 156 -9.48 16.50 0.70
CA TRP A 156 -10.18 15.25 0.96
C TRP A 156 -10.94 15.21 2.31
N TYR A 157 -10.80 16.24 3.17
CA TYR A 157 -11.62 16.39 4.40
C TYR A 157 -13.13 16.52 4.11
N VAL A 158 -13.52 16.73 2.85
CA VAL A 158 -14.92 16.73 2.39
C VAL A 158 -15.44 15.32 2.09
N ALA A 159 -14.56 14.34 1.86
CA ALA A 159 -14.93 12.95 1.51
C ALA A 159 -15.06 12.02 2.73
N ALA A 160 -14.69 12.47 3.94
CA ALA A 160 -14.84 11.72 5.20
C ALA A 160 -16.28 11.69 5.75
N ARG A 161 -17.28 11.63 4.84
CA ARG A 161 -18.71 11.57 5.15
C ARG A 161 -19.37 10.33 4.55
N PHE A 162 -18.73 9.16 4.64
CA PHE A 162 -19.37 7.86 4.38
C PHE A 162 -18.76 6.77 5.27
#